data_AF-A0AAD7IS81-F1
#
_entry.id   AF-A0AAD7IS81-F1
#
_cell.length_a   1.000
_cell.length_b   1.000
_cell.length_c   1.000
_cell.angle_alpha   90.00
_cell.angle_beta   90.00
_cell.angle_gamma   90.00
#
_symmetry.space_group_name_H-M   'P 1'
#
loop_
_entity.id
_entity.type
_entity.pdbx_description
1 polymer ?
#
loop_
_entity_poly.entity_id
_entity_poly.type
_entity_poly.pdbx_seq_one_letter_code
_entity_poly.pdbx_strand_id
1 'polypeptide(L)'
;MDSASPTTGASDLDSSESSSSSASSNYSLTTPIGVPSGQSLIENMKSMLGALDLTLGELHGQTVQIALLGGDPQVTRDIENLQRQLADHDRRQAEGIQEVKLILDHVLSSEVVELLKKQVEDDIAREVDQLVAEQVALCLKDHIPQDLQDQVAEQQNILEEVRRDLHNSESRRSNATLREDHEDDTLQVIYKADGSVPEAYPSNLQALLHMDGATSRRLMMEYELPDCSESRERNLNRLMQFLGVKYQLVRDGAATRSVGLA
;
A
#
# COMPACT_ATOMS: atom_id res chain seq x y z
N MET A 1 56.31 -51.11 9.89
CA MET A 1 55.21 -51.77 9.18
C MET A 1 54.00 -50.87 9.32
N ASP A 2 53.54 -50.09 8.37
CA ASP A 2 54.01 -49.62 7.05
C ASP A 2 53.25 -48.29 6.88
N SER A 3 53.91 -47.14 6.69
CA SER A 3 54.42 -46.62 5.41
C SER A 3 53.32 -46.38 4.36
N ALA A 4 52.99 -45.10 4.09
CA ALA A 4 52.97 -44.49 2.76
C ALA A 4 52.00 -43.28 2.67
N SER A 5 52.58 -42.08 2.68
CA SER A 5 52.10 -40.89 1.96
C SER A 5 52.49 -41.03 0.46
N PRO A 6 52.58 -39.96 -0.35
CA PRO A 6 51.64 -38.91 -0.79
C PRO A 6 51.56 -38.95 -2.35
N THR A 7 51.53 -37.80 -3.03
CA THR A 7 51.86 -37.54 -4.46
C THR A 7 50.70 -37.53 -5.46
N THR A 8 50.61 -36.68 -6.49
CA THR A 8 51.20 -35.38 -6.88
C THR A 8 50.50 -34.99 -8.19
N GLY A 9 50.27 -33.69 -8.40
CA GLY A 9 50.42 -33.05 -9.71
C GLY A 9 49.19 -33.04 -10.62
N ALA A 10 49.06 -32.11 -11.56
CA ALA A 10 49.83 -30.91 -11.89
C ALA A 10 49.05 -30.22 -13.03
N SER A 11 49.17 -28.88 -13.14
CA SER A 11 49.25 -28.13 -14.42
C SER A 11 48.02 -28.10 -15.34
N ASP A 12 47.72 -27.06 -16.11
CA ASP A 12 48.30 -25.74 -16.36
C ASP A 12 47.29 -24.98 -17.26
N LEU A 13 47.32 -23.64 -17.16
CA LEU A 13 47.24 -22.62 -18.22
C LEU A 13 46.34 -22.86 -19.46
N ASP A 14 45.42 -21.93 -19.74
CA ASP A 14 45.60 -20.92 -20.81
C ASP A 14 44.43 -19.90 -20.83
N SER A 15 44.57 -18.86 -21.65
CA SER A 15 44.31 -17.46 -21.40
C SER A 15 43.30 -16.86 -22.38
N SER A 16 42.65 -15.75 -22.00
CA SER A 16 42.31 -14.57 -22.84
C SER A 16 41.37 -13.65 -22.04
N GLU A 17 41.80 -12.43 -21.65
CA GLU A 17 41.53 -11.16 -22.35
C GLU A 17 40.02 -10.89 -22.54
N SER A 18 39.41 -9.76 -22.20
CA SER A 18 39.85 -8.40 -21.86
C SER A 18 38.62 -7.58 -21.42
N SER A 19 38.88 -6.36 -20.94
CA SER A 19 38.03 -5.17 -21.08
C SER A 19 37.17 -4.71 -19.88
N SER A 20 37.57 -3.52 -19.43
CA SER A 20 36.98 -2.58 -18.49
C SER A 20 35.51 -2.22 -18.72
N SER A 21 34.75 -2.02 -17.64
CA SER A 21 34.10 -0.73 -17.34
C SER A 21 33.29 -0.80 -16.04
N SER A 22 33.50 0.22 -15.22
CA SER A 22 32.78 0.61 -14.02
C SER A 22 31.40 1.20 -14.36
N ALA A 23 30.36 0.87 -13.59
CA ALA A 23 29.52 1.83 -12.85
C ALA A 23 28.20 1.22 -12.34
N SER A 24 27.81 1.71 -11.15
CA SER A 24 26.45 1.96 -10.67
C SER A 24 25.61 0.82 -10.10
N SER A 25 25.55 0.88 -8.78
CA SER A 25 24.49 0.37 -7.91
C SER A 25 23.13 0.97 -8.29
N ASN A 26 22.15 0.08 -8.51
CA ASN A 26 20.74 0.42 -8.60
C ASN A 26 20.04 -0.02 -7.31
N TYR A 27 19.51 0.94 -6.55
CA TYR A 27 18.34 0.72 -5.72
C TYR A 27 17.21 1.60 -6.25
N SER A 28 16.19 0.93 -6.75
CA SER A 28 14.94 1.48 -7.24
C SER A 28 14.04 1.76 -6.04
N LEU A 29 13.53 2.99 -5.92
CA LEU A 29 12.33 3.27 -5.13
C LEU A 29 11.43 4.23 -5.91
N THR A 30 10.32 3.66 -6.39
CA THR A 30 9.16 4.28 -7.03
C THR A 30 8.25 4.87 -5.95
N THR A 31 7.98 6.18 -5.91
CA THR A 31 6.77 6.91 -6.39
C THR A 31 6.64 8.21 -5.56
N PRO A 32 5.75 9.17 -5.87
CA PRO A 32 5.23 9.67 -7.15
C PRO A 32 5.32 11.22 -7.24
N ILE A 33 4.74 11.80 -8.29
CA ILE A 33 4.39 13.24 -8.47
C ILE A 33 5.52 14.13 -8.99
N GLY A 34 5.42 14.40 -10.29
CA GLY A 34 6.35 15.25 -11.03
C GLY A 34 6.29 16.71 -10.61
N VAL A 35 7.45 17.26 -10.26
CA VAL A 35 7.71 18.70 -10.32
C VAL A 35 9.14 18.96 -10.86
N PRO A 36 9.46 18.68 -12.14
CA PRO A 36 10.49 19.45 -12.84
C PRO A 36 9.92 20.79 -13.34
N SER A 37 8.59 20.98 -13.25
CA SER A 37 7.89 22.14 -13.77
C SER A 37 8.16 23.42 -12.99
N GLY A 38 8.51 23.35 -11.69
CA GLY A 38 8.72 24.55 -10.87
C GLY A 38 10.04 25.27 -11.20
N GLN A 39 11.16 24.53 -11.26
CA GLN A 39 12.46 25.13 -11.58
C GLN A 39 12.55 25.58 -13.04
N SER A 40 12.02 24.80 -13.98
CA SER A 40 11.93 25.20 -15.39
C SER A 40 10.99 26.39 -15.61
N LEU A 41 9.90 26.50 -14.84
CA LEU A 41 9.03 27.68 -14.85
C LEU A 41 9.77 28.91 -14.30
N ILE A 42 10.52 28.79 -13.20
CA ILE A 42 11.30 29.90 -12.63
C ILE A 42 12.39 30.35 -13.61
N GLU A 43 13.06 29.42 -14.27
CA GLU A 43 14.11 29.72 -15.25
C GLU A 43 13.53 30.37 -16.52
N ASN A 44 12.36 29.89 -16.99
CA ASN A 44 11.60 30.55 -18.05
C ASN A 44 11.06 31.93 -17.63
N MET A 45 10.57 32.09 -16.41
CA MET A 45 10.10 33.39 -15.91
C MET A 45 11.27 34.36 -15.76
N LYS A 46 12.45 33.91 -15.33
CA LYS A 46 13.67 34.72 -15.23
C LYS A 46 14.21 35.11 -16.61
N SER A 47 14.15 34.20 -17.58
CA SER A 47 14.48 34.49 -18.98
C SER A 47 13.49 35.48 -19.58
N MET A 48 12.19 35.31 -19.31
CA MET A 48 11.14 36.22 -19.78
C MET A 48 11.22 37.60 -19.11
N LEU A 49 11.62 37.67 -17.83
CA LEU A 49 11.93 38.92 -17.12
C LEU A 49 13.15 39.62 -17.71
N GLY A 50 14.23 38.89 -17.99
CA GLY A 50 15.41 39.45 -18.66
C GLY A 50 15.12 39.91 -20.09
N ALA A 51 14.27 39.18 -20.82
CA ALA A 51 13.80 39.59 -22.14
C ALA A 51 12.90 40.82 -22.05
N LEU A 52 12.01 40.89 -21.05
CA LEU A 52 11.19 42.08 -20.79
C LEU A 52 12.06 43.29 -20.47
N ASP A 53 13.08 43.15 -19.62
CA ASP A 53 14.02 44.21 -19.25
C ASP A 53 14.82 44.73 -20.46
N LEU A 54 15.27 43.81 -21.34
CA LEU A 54 15.89 44.16 -22.61
C LEU A 54 14.93 44.90 -23.56
N THR A 55 13.69 44.41 -23.70
CA THR A 55 12.69 45.08 -24.54
C THR A 55 12.26 46.43 -23.98
N LEU A 56 12.19 46.58 -22.64
CA LEU A 56 11.89 47.86 -21.98
C LEU A 56 13.05 48.83 -22.17
N GLY A 57 14.30 48.36 -22.07
CA GLY A 57 15.49 49.16 -22.35
C GLY A 57 15.54 49.63 -23.81
N GLU A 58 15.20 48.76 -24.75
CA GLU A 58 15.18 49.09 -26.18
C GLU A 58 14.02 50.04 -26.53
N LEU A 59 12.83 49.80 -25.96
CA LEU A 59 11.66 50.66 -26.12
C LEU A 59 11.89 52.03 -25.45
N HIS A 60 12.60 52.07 -24.32
CA HIS A 60 13.04 53.32 -23.69
C HIS A 60 14.00 54.08 -24.60
N GLY A 61 14.98 53.39 -25.21
CA GLY A 61 15.90 53.98 -26.17
C GLY A 61 15.21 54.55 -27.41
N GLN A 62 14.25 53.82 -27.99
CA GLN A 62 13.45 54.29 -29.13
C GLN A 62 12.51 55.43 -28.75
N THR A 63 11.91 55.38 -27.55
CA THR A 63 11.02 56.42 -27.04
C THR A 63 11.76 57.73 -26.81
N VAL A 64 12.98 57.67 -26.26
CA VAL A 64 13.85 58.84 -26.11
C VAL A 64 14.27 59.41 -27.46
N GLN A 65 14.56 58.57 -28.47
CA GLN A 65 14.84 59.05 -29.83
C GLN A 65 13.61 59.70 -30.49
N ILE A 66 12.40 59.17 -30.31
CA ILE A 66 11.16 59.75 -30.85
C ILE A 66 10.80 61.08 -30.14
N ALA A 67 11.03 61.17 -28.83
CA ALA A 67 10.89 62.42 -28.08
C ALA A 67 11.90 63.48 -28.55
N LEU A 68 13.12 63.06 -28.93
CA LEU A 68 14.17 63.95 -29.45
C LEU A 68 13.89 64.43 -30.88
N LEU A 69 13.12 63.67 -31.68
CA LEU A 69 12.85 63.97 -33.09
C LEU A 69 11.54 64.76 -33.34
N GLY A 70 10.88 65.24 -32.28
CA GLY A 70 9.67 66.05 -32.41
C GLY A 70 8.36 65.25 -32.34
N GLY A 71 8.30 64.25 -31.47
CA GLY A 71 7.04 63.61 -31.09
C GLY A 71 6.05 64.62 -30.49
N ASP A 72 4.77 64.43 -30.82
CA ASP A 72 3.64 65.20 -30.31
C ASP A 72 3.78 65.40 -28.79
N PRO A 73 3.72 66.65 -28.25
CA PRO A 73 3.87 66.93 -26.81
C PRO A 73 2.92 66.14 -25.91
N GLN A 74 1.89 65.54 -26.48
CA GLN A 74 0.99 64.61 -25.81
C GLN A 74 1.68 63.28 -25.43
N VAL A 75 2.53 62.73 -26.29
CA VAL A 75 3.25 61.47 -26.08
C VAL A 75 4.27 61.59 -24.94
N THR A 76 4.98 62.72 -24.84
CA THR A 76 5.94 62.97 -23.74
C THR A 76 5.24 62.99 -22.38
N ARG A 77 4.03 63.57 -22.30
CA ARG A 77 3.23 63.57 -21.07
C ARG A 77 2.73 62.17 -20.70
N ASP A 78 2.38 61.37 -21.69
CA ASP A 78 1.94 59.98 -21.47
C ASP A 78 3.09 59.10 -20.97
N ILE A 79 4.31 59.32 -21.45
CA ILE A 79 5.53 58.64 -20.97
C ILE A 79 5.84 59.03 -19.52
N GLU A 80 5.78 60.32 -19.18
CA GLU A 80 5.99 60.77 -17.80
C GLU A 80 4.93 60.21 -16.84
N ASN A 81 3.67 60.12 -17.29
CA ASN A 81 2.59 59.52 -16.53
C ASN A 81 2.81 58.01 -16.34
N LEU A 82 3.23 57.29 -17.39
CA LEU A 82 3.56 55.87 -17.29
C LEU A 82 4.74 55.62 -16.35
N GLN A 83 5.79 56.45 -16.39
CA GLN A 83 6.91 56.32 -15.46
C GLN A 83 6.49 56.52 -14.00
N ARG A 84 5.62 57.51 -13.74
CA ARG A 84 5.06 57.71 -12.39
C ARG A 84 4.17 56.55 -11.96
N GLN A 85 3.34 56.03 -12.86
CA GLN A 85 2.50 54.86 -12.59
C GLN A 85 3.34 53.61 -12.34
N LEU A 86 4.43 53.41 -13.08
CA LEU A 86 5.36 52.31 -12.90
C LEU A 86 6.04 52.40 -11.53
N ALA A 87 6.57 53.58 -11.16
CA ALA A 87 7.18 53.79 -9.86
C ALA A 87 6.20 53.59 -8.69
N ASP A 88 4.95 54.02 -8.86
CA ASP A 88 3.89 53.76 -7.87
C ASP A 88 3.52 52.27 -7.79
N HIS A 89 3.51 51.57 -8.92
CA HIS A 89 3.26 50.14 -8.97
C HIS A 89 4.39 49.34 -8.33
N ASP A 90 5.65 49.66 -8.64
CA ASP A 90 6.84 49.04 -8.06
C ASP A 90 6.87 49.22 -6.54
N ARG A 91 6.51 50.41 -6.05
CA ARG A 91 6.39 50.68 -4.62
C ARG A 91 5.32 49.80 -3.96
N ARG A 92 4.13 49.70 -4.56
CA ARG A 92 3.06 48.83 -4.04
C ARG A 92 3.43 47.35 -4.10
N GLN A 93 4.15 46.94 -5.14
CA GLN A 93 4.66 45.58 -5.27
C GLN A 93 5.71 45.28 -4.20
N ALA A 94 6.63 46.21 -3.93
CA ALA A 94 7.62 46.05 -2.86
C ALA A 94 6.95 45.92 -1.48
N GLU A 95 5.93 46.74 -1.20
CA GLU A 95 5.13 46.65 0.02
C GLU A 95 4.39 45.30 0.11
N GLY A 96 3.75 44.86 -0.98
CA GLY A 96 3.06 43.56 -1.03
C GLY A 96 4.00 42.36 -0.88
N ILE A 97 5.20 42.41 -1.49
CA ILE A 97 6.22 41.37 -1.32
C ILE A 97 6.70 41.32 0.13
N GLN A 98 6.84 42.46 0.79
CA GLN A 98 7.26 42.53 2.18
C GLN A 98 6.21 41.96 3.12
N GLU A 99 4.92 42.23 2.87
CA GLU A 99 3.81 41.63 3.61
C GLU A 99 3.76 40.12 3.44
N VAL A 100 3.85 39.62 2.20
CA VAL A 100 3.89 38.18 1.91
C VAL A 100 5.08 37.52 2.61
N LYS A 101 6.25 38.17 2.64
CA LYS A 101 7.43 37.66 3.34
C LYS A 101 7.18 37.52 4.84
N LEU A 102 6.51 38.49 5.47
CA LEU A 102 6.19 38.43 6.90
C LEU A 102 5.19 37.31 7.22
N ILE A 103 4.16 37.15 6.38
CA ILE A 103 3.20 36.05 6.53
C ILE A 103 3.90 34.71 6.36
N LEU A 104 4.73 34.57 5.33
CA LEU A 104 5.46 33.34 5.06
C LEU A 104 6.41 32.99 6.21
N ASP A 105 7.13 33.97 6.76
CA ASP A 105 8.02 33.77 7.91
C ASP A 105 7.24 33.34 9.16
N HIS A 106 6.06 33.92 9.40
CA HIS A 106 5.20 33.55 10.52
C HIS A 106 4.61 32.14 10.37
N VAL A 107 4.10 31.80 9.17
CA VAL A 107 3.54 30.47 8.88
C VAL A 107 4.62 29.41 8.96
N LEU A 108 5.78 29.65 8.34
CA LEU A 108 6.90 28.72 8.40
C LEU A 108 7.42 28.55 9.83
N SER A 109 7.57 29.62 10.60
CA SER A 109 8.10 29.51 11.96
C SER A 109 7.13 28.89 12.95
N SER A 110 5.81 29.06 12.78
CA SER A 110 4.82 28.47 13.69
C SER A 110 4.44 27.05 13.28
N GLU A 111 3.96 26.85 12.04
CA GLU A 111 3.42 25.57 11.60
C GLU A 111 4.51 24.50 11.44
N VAL A 112 5.69 24.86 10.93
CA VAL A 112 6.79 23.89 10.80
C VAL A 112 7.32 23.50 12.18
N VAL A 113 7.40 24.44 13.12
CA VAL A 113 7.84 24.13 14.49
C VAL A 113 6.82 23.24 15.20
N GLU A 114 5.52 23.50 15.05
CA GLU A 114 4.47 22.64 15.61
C GLU A 114 4.49 21.24 14.99
N LEU A 115 4.65 21.13 13.68
CA LEU A 115 4.72 19.85 12.98
C LEU A 115 5.97 19.06 13.37
N LEU A 116 7.13 19.70 13.43
CA LEU A 116 8.38 19.07 13.87
C LEU A 116 8.29 18.65 15.33
N LYS A 117 7.69 19.47 16.19
CA LYS A 117 7.50 19.14 17.60
C LYS A 117 6.61 17.90 17.75
N LYS A 118 5.48 17.85 17.03
CA LYS A 118 4.60 16.68 17.03
C LYS A 118 5.31 15.43 16.51
N GLN A 119 6.08 15.56 15.43
CA GLN A 119 6.84 14.44 14.88
C GLN A 119 7.89 13.92 15.87
N VAL A 120 8.61 14.82 16.55
CA VAL A 120 9.57 14.46 17.60
C VAL A 120 8.88 13.81 18.79
N GLU A 121 7.71 14.31 19.22
CA GLU A 121 6.91 13.68 20.27
C GLU A 121 6.48 12.26 19.88
N ASP A 122 6.02 12.06 18.65
CA ASP A 122 5.63 10.73 18.13
C ASP A 122 6.84 9.79 18.01
N ASP A 123 8.01 10.30 17.63
CA ASP A 123 9.26 9.53 17.55
C ASP A 123 9.75 9.13 18.96
N ILE A 124 9.74 10.06 19.91
CA ILE A 124 10.09 9.79 21.32
C ILE A 124 9.10 8.79 21.92
N ALA A 125 7.80 8.93 21.68
CA ALA A 125 6.81 7.99 22.17
C ALA A 125 7.09 6.57 21.66
N ARG A 126 7.42 6.42 20.37
CA ARG A 126 7.80 5.13 19.78
C ARG A 126 9.08 4.56 20.39
N GLU A 127 10.11 5.36 20.61
CA GLU A 127 11.34 4.91 21.25
C GLU A 127 11.10 4.50 22.71
N VAL A 128 10.30 5.28 23.46
CA VAL A 128 9.94 4.96 24.83
C VAL A 128 9.16 3.65 24.90
N ASP A 129 8.16 3.45 24.04
CA ASP A 129 7.39 2.20 23.98
C ASP A 129 8.30 1.00 23.70
N GLN A 130 9.27 1.16 22.80
CA GLN A 130 10.26 0.11 22.50
C GLN A 130 11.15 -0.19 23.71
N LEU A 131 11.71 0.84 24.36
CA LEU A 131 12.55 0.68 25.55
C LEU A 131 11.77 0.05 26.72
N VAL A 132 10.52 0.44 26.91
CA VAL A 132 9.63 -0.14 27.91
C VAL A 132 9.36 -1.60 27.58
N ALA A 133 9.06 -1.94 26.32
CA ALA A 133 8.84 -3.33 25.92
C ALA A 133 10.08 -4.21 26.18
N GLU A 134 11.28 -3.71 25.87
CA GLU A 134 12.54 -4.40 26.13
C GLU A 134 12.78 -4.59 27.64
N GLN A 135 12.59 -3.53 28.43
CA GLN A 135 12.78 -3.60 29.88
C GLN A 135 11.74 -4.50 30.55
N VAL A 136 10.48 -4.45 30.09
CA VAL A 136 9.42 -5.33 30.56
C VAL A 136 9.74 -6.78 30.20
N ALA A 137 10.22 -7.07 28.98
CA ALA A 137 10.62 -8.42 28.61
C ALA A 137 11.75 -8.97 29.50
N LEU A 138 12.74 -8.14 29.88
CA LEU A 138 13.79 -8.52 30.83
C LEU A 138 13.23 -8.78 32.23
N CYS A 139 12.43 -7.85 32.75
CA CYS A 139 11.79 -8.00 34.06
C CYS A 139 10.88 -9.23 34.12
N LEU A 140 10.14 -9.52 33.05
CA LEU A 140 9.27 -10.70 32.94
C LEU A 140 10.07 -12.00 32.96
N LYS A 141 11.25 -12.06 32.32
CA LYS A 141 12.15 -13.23 32.39
C LYS A 141 12.65 -13.48 33.81
N ASP A 142 12.97 -12.42 34.55
CA ASP A 142 13.50 -12.53 35.91
C ASP A 142 12.43 -12.88 36.94
N HIS A 143 11.18 -12.43 36.73
CA HIS A 143 10.11 -12.53 37.74
C HIS A 143 9.04 -13.57 37.43
N ILE A 144 8.85 -13.93 36.15
CA ILE A 144 7.85 -14.93 35.72
C ILE A 144 8.59 -16.16 35.20
N PRO A 145 8.47 -17.31 35.88
CA PRO A 145 8.98 -18.58 35.40
C PRO A 145 8.56 -18.85 33.96
N GLN A 146 9.49 -19.31 33.14
CA GLN A 146 9.24 -19.62 31.72
C GLN A 146 8.06 -20.59 31.55
N ASP A 147 7.92 -21.56 32.46
CA ASP A 147 6.81 -22.51 32.51
C ASP A 147 5.42 -21.84 32.52
N LEU A 148 5.27 -20.69 33.20
CA LEU A 148 4.00 -19.95 33.23
C LEU A 148 3.77 -19.15 31.94
N GLN A 149 4.84 -18.66 31.31
CA GLN A 149 4.74 -17.97 30.02
C GLN A 149 4.33 -18.96 28.93
N ASP A 150 4.90 -20.15 28.94
CA ASP A 150 4.57 -21.24 28.03
C ASP A 150 3.12 -21.71 28.24
N GLN A 151 2.66 -21.83 29.49
CA GLN A 151 1.26 -22.14 29.80
C GLN A 151 0.29 -21.06 29.31
N VAL A 152 0.63 -19.77 29.46
CA VAL A 152 -0.22 -18.69 28.95
C VAL A 152 -0.28 -18.71 27.43
N ALA A 153 0.85 -18.93 26.75
CA ALA A 153 0.88 -19.06 25.30
C ALA A 153 0.07 -20.27 24.81
N GLU A 154 0.19 -21.42 25.48
CA GLU A 154 -0.62 -22.61 25.18
C GLU A 154 -2.11 -22.33 25.39
N GLN A 155 -2.49 -21.70 26.50
CA GLN A 155 -3.88 -21.33 26.77
C GLN A 155 -4.43 -20.31 25.77
N GLN A 156 -3.62 -19.34 25.33
CA GLN A 156 -4.02 -18.39 24.30
C GLN A 156 -4.29 -19.11 22.98
N ASN A 157 -3.41 -20.02 22.57
CA ASN A 157 -3.61 -20.83 21.36
C ASN A 157 -4.90 -21.68 21.45
N ILE A 158 -5.14 -22.30 22.62
CA ILE A 158 -6.38 -23.06 22.86
C ILE A 158 -7.61 -22.14 22.79
N LEU A 159 -7.55 -20.93 23.36
CA LEU A 159 -8.65 -19.98 23.31
C LEU A 159 -8.93 -19.50 21.88
N GLU A 160 -7.89 -19.29 21.07
CA GLU A 160 -8.03 -18.96 19.65
C GLU A 160 -8.69 -20.09 18.86
N GLU A 161 -8.27 -21.34 19.11
CA GLU A 161 -8.89 -22.53 18.55
C GLU A 161 -10.37 -22.64 18.94
N VAL A 162 -10.70 -22.51 20.23
CA VAL A 162 -12.08 -22.56 20.72
C VAL A 162 -12.92 -21.42 20.15
N ARG A 163 -12.37 -20.20 20.06
CA ARG A 163 -13.07 -19.05 19.49
C ARG A 163 -13.38 -19.28 18.02
N ARG A 164 -12.43 -19.84 17.28
CA ARG A 164 -12.63 -20.21 15.88
C ARG A 164 -13.67 -21.31 15.73
N ASP A 165 -13.64 -22.34 16.57
CA ASP A 165 -14.61 -23.43 16.53
C ASP A 165 -16.02 -22.97 16.89
N LEU A 166 -16.13 -22.04 17.85
CA LEU A 166 -17.37 -21.37 18.20
C LEU A 166 -17.91 -20.56 17.01
N HIS A 167 -17.06 -19.74 16.38
CA HIS A 167 -17.43 -18.98 15.19
C HIS A 167 -17.87 -19.92 14.06
N ASN A 168 -17.12 -20.98 13.80
CA ASN A 168 -17.47 -21.98 12.79
C ASN A 168 -18.81 -22.66 13.08
N SER A 169 -19.09 -22.94 14.35
CA SER A 169 -20.37 -23.52 14.77
C SER A 169 -21.54 -22.53 14.62
N GLU A 170 -21.30 -21.26 14.94
CA GLU A 170 -22.27 -20.17 14.76
C GLU A 170 -22.55 -19.91 13.28
N SER A 171 -21.50 -19.82 12.45
CA SER A 171 -21.59 -19.70 11.00
C SER A 171 -22.41 -20.86 10.40
N ARG A 172 -22.13 -22.11 10.79
CA ARG A 172 -22.94 -23.26 10.35
C ARG A 172 -24.40 -23.14 10.77
N ARG A 173 -24.67 -22.68 11.99
CA ARG A 173 -26.05 -22.49 12.48
C ARG A 173 -26.77 -21.37 11.71
N SER A 174 -26.08 -20.29 11.40
CA SER A 174 -26.60 -19.20 10.56
C SER A 174 -26.90 -19.70 9.14
N ASN A 175 -25.94 -20.38 8.53
CA ASN A 175 -26.07 -20.99 7.20
C ASN A 175 -27.20 -22.03 7.12
N ALA A 176 -27.45 -22.75 8.23
CA ALA A 176 -28.57 -23.70 8.34
C ALA A 176 -29.96 -23.05 8.37
N THR A 177 -30.02 -21.74 8.61
CA THR A 177 -31.27 -20.96 8.65
C THR A 177 -31.61 -20.38 7.28
N LEU A 178 -30.65 -20.32 6.36
CA LEU A 178 -30.84 -19.87 4.99
C LEU A 178 -31.87 -20.76 4.27
N ARG A 179 -32.80 -20.13 3.54
CA ARG A 179 -33.90 -20.78 2.83
C ARG A 179 -33.74 -20.59 1.32
N GLU A 180 -34.35 -21.49 0.54
CA GLU A 180 -34.40 -21.44 -0.93
C GLU A 180 -35.02 -20.14 -1.45
N ASP A 181 -35.94 -19.52 -0.69
CA ASP A 181 -36.60 -18.27 -1.11
C ASP A 181 -35.68 -17.04 -1.08
N HIS A 182 -34.49 -17.14 -0.48
CA HIS A 182 -33.53 -16.05 -0.30
C HIS A 182 -32.10 -16.47 -0.72
N GLU A 183 -31.93 -16.83 -1.99
CA GLU A 183 -30.63 -17.25 -2.57
C GLU A 183 -29.55 -16.15 -2.55
N ASP A 184 -29.97 -14.89 -2.41
CA ASP A 184 -29.10 -13.71 -2.32
C ASP A 184 -28.52 -13.48 -0.91
N ASP A 185 -28.99 -14.22 0.10
CA ASP A 185 -28.49 -14.08 1.47
C ASP A 185 -27.01 -14.48 1.57
N THR A 186 -26.25 -13.67 2.33
CA THR A 186 -24.81 -13.85 2.50
C THR A 186 -24.50 -15.09 3.33
N LEU A 187 -23.58 -15.91 2.83
CA LEU A 187 -23.10 -17.09 3.52
C LEU A 187 -22.06 -16.69 4.58
N GLN A 188 -22.27 -17.12 5.82
CA GLN A 188 -21.33 -16.86 6.91
C GLN A 188 -20.09 -17.73 6.76
N VAL A 189 -18.93 -17.07 6.80
CA VAL A 189 -17.62 -17.66 6.52
C VAL A 189 -17.24 -18.69 7.59
N ILE A 190 -16.59 -19.75 7.15
CA ILE A 190 -16.01 -20.77 8.02
C ILE A 190 -14.49 -20.69 7.90
N TYR A 191 -13.80 -20.61 9.03
CA TYR A 191 -12.35 -20.58 9.08
C TYR A 191 -11.77 -21.99 9.04
N LYS A 192 -10.59 -22.14 8.41
CA LYS A 192 -9.82 -23.39 8.40
C LYS A 192 -9.10 -23.64 9.73
N ALA A 193 -8.46 -24.81 9.85
CA ALA A 193 -7.55 -25.13 10.95
C ALA A 193 -6.33 -24.20 11.09
N ASP A 194 -6.05 -23.37 10.08
CA ASP A 194 -5.03 -22.32 10.09
C ASP A 194 -5.61 -20.91 10.37
N GLY A 195 -6.92 -20.78 10.59
CA GLY A 195 -7.59 -19.49 10.81
C GLY A 195 -7.77 -18.63 9.54
N SER A 196 -7.19 -19.05 8.41
CA SER A 196 -7.39 -18.40 7.11
C SER A 196 -8.74 -18.76 6.47
N VAL A 197 -9.22 -17.86 5.60
CA VAL A 197 -10.41 -18.07 4.76
C VAL A 197 -9.94 -18.47 3.36
N PRO A 198 -10.52 -19.51 2.74
CA PRO A 198 -10.21 -19.84 1.35
C PRO A 198 -10.54 -18.68 0.40
N GLU A 199 -9.65 -18.44 -0.56
CA GLU A 199 -9.84 -17.39 -1.57
C GLU A 199 -11.03 -17.68 -2.50
N ALA A 200 -11.34 -18.97 -2.69
CA ALA A 200 -12.47 -19.44 -3.49
C ALA A 200 -13.79 -19.55 -2.70
N TYR A 201 -13.89 -19.00 -1.48
CA TYR A 201 -15.10 -19.09 -0.67
C TYR A 201 -16.28 -18.35 -1.31
N PRO A 202 -17.46 -18.98 -1.45
CA PRO A 202 -18.61 -18.33 -2.07
C PRO A 202 -19.23 -17.29 -1.13
N SER A 203 -19.51 -16.10 -1.65
CA SER A 203 -20.13 -15.01 -0.90
C SER A 203 -21.60 -15.29 -0.54
N ASN A 204 -22.36 -15.90 -1.46
CA ASN A 204 -23.81 -16.13 -1.33
C ASN A 204 -24.18 -17.57 -1.70
N LEU A 205 -25.40 -17.98 -1.34
CA LEU A 205 -25.92 -19.33 -1.65
C LEU A 205 -26.00 -19.59 -3.16
N GLN A 206 -26.38 -18.57 -3.95
CA GLN A 206 -26.35 -18.65 -5.42
C GLN A 206 -24.94 -18.92 -5.97
N ALA A 207 -23.91 -18.27 -5.42
CA ALA A 207 -22.52 -18.46 -5.82
C ALA A 207 -22.02 -19.87 -5.49
N LEU A 208 -22.43 -20.40 -4.32
CA LEU A 208 -22.16 -21.80 -3.94
C LEU A 208 -22.79 -22.78 -4.94
N LEU A 209 -24.04 -22.57 -5.35
CA LEU A 209 -24.76 -23.44 -6.30
C LEU A 209 -24.19 -23.41 -7.73
N HIS A 210 -23.67 -22.27 -8.17
CA HIS A 210 -23.13 -22.08 -9.52
C HIS A 210 -21.62 -22.38 -9.64
N MET A 211 -20.98 -22.71 -8.53
CA MET A 211 -19.55 -23.02 -8.48
C MET A 211 -19.19 -24.22 -9.36
N ASP A 212 -18.06 -24.15 -10.07
CA ASP A 212 -17.60 -25.20 -10.97
C ASP A 212 -17.02 -26.42 -10.22
N GLY A 213 -16.88 -27.54 -10.94
CA GLY A 213 -16.36 -28.78 -10.37
C GLY A 213 -14.90 -28.68 -9.90
N ALA A 214 -14.10 -27.78 -10.48
CA ALA A 214 -12.68 -27.64 -10.12
C ALA A 214 -12.50 -26.79 -8.86
N THR A 215 -13.22 -25.67 -8.74
CA THR A 215 -13.22 -24.83 -7.53
C THR A 215 -13.84 -25.53 -6.32
N SER A 216 -14.96 -26.25 -6.50
CA SER A 216 -15.56 -27.05 -5.42
C SER A 216 -14.61 -28.13 -4.91
N ARG A 217 -13.87 -28.81 -5.79
CA ARG A 217 -12.83 -29.78 -5.40
C ARG A 217 -11.66 -29.10 -4.68
N ARG A 218 -11.22 -27.94 -5.16
CA ARG A 218 -10.15 -27.16 -4.51
C ARG A 218 -10.54 -26.80 -3.08
N LEU A 219 -11.74 -26.26 -2.89
CA LEU A 219 -12.26 -25.95 -1.54
C LEU A 219 -12.34 -27.18 -0.64
N MET A 220 -12.79 -28.33 -1.16
CA MET A 220 -12.82 -29.56 -0.36
C MET A 220 -11.43 -29.99 0.11
N MET A 221 -10.41 -29.87 -0.76
CA MET A 221 -9.02 -30.15 -0.37
C MET A 221 -8.52 -29.14 0.66
N GLU A 222 -8.86 -27.86 0.48
CA GLU A 222 -8.44 -26.77 1.36
C GLU A 222 -9.04 -26.84 2.77
N TYR A 223 -10.23 -27.45 2.89
CA TYR A 223 -10.89 -27.77 4.15
C TYR A 223 -10.61 -29.21 4.64
N GLU A 224 -9.74 -29.95 3.94
CA GLU A 224 -9.36 -31.33 4.27
C GLU A 224 -10.56 -32.28 4.42
N LEU A 225 -11.61 -32.08 3.60
CA LEU A 225 -12.82 -32.89 3.67
C LEU A 225 -12.58 -34.28 3.06
N PRO A 226 -13.07 -35.36 3.71
CA PRO A 226 -12.97 -36.71 3.16
C PRO A 226 -13.85 -36.87 1.90
N ASP A 227 -13.44 -37.78 1.02
CA ASP A 227 -14.20 -38.24 -0.16
C ASP A 227 -14.38 -37.23 -1.31
N CYS A 228 -13.29 -36.60 -1.74
CA CYS A 228 -13.27 -35.80 -2.98
C CYS A 228 -13.62 -36.68 -4.20
N SER A 229 -14.78 -36.46 -4.81
CA SER A 229 -15.26 -37.19 -5.98
C SER A 229 -14.98 -36.44 -7.28
N GLU A 230 -15.09 -37.14 -8.41
CA GLU A 230 -15.08 -36.51 -9.74
C GLU A 230 -16.42 -35.82 -10.06
N SER A 231 -17.52 -36.22 -9.39
CA SER A 231 -18.84 -35.60 -9.56
C SER A 231 -18.94 -34.27 -8.79
N ARG A 232 -19.26 -33.21 -9.54
CA ARG A 232 -19.53 -31.87 -9.00
C ARG A 232 -20.64 -31.89 -7.94
N GLU A 233 -21.74 -32.58 -8.22
CA GLU A 233 -22.91 -32.60 -7.34
C GLU A 233 -22.59 -33.25 -6.00
N ARG A 234 -21.80 -34.33 -5.99
CA ARG A 234 -21.36 -34.98 -4.73
C ARG A 234 -20.47 -34.07 -3.90
N ASN A 235 -19.50 -33.43 -4.53
CA ASN A 235 -18.59 -32.50 -3.86
C ASN A 235 -19.36 -31.32 -3.27
N LEU A 236 -20.31 -30.77 -4.04
CA LEU A 236 -21.11 -29.64 -3.62
C LEU A 236 -22.08 -29.99 -2.49
N ASN A 237 -22.72 -31.17 -2.53
CA ASN A 237 -23.56 -31.67 -1.44
C ASN A 237 -22.75 -31.83 -0.14
N ARG A 238 -21.53 -32.35 -0.24
CA ARG A 238 -20.65 -32.52 0.92
C ARG A 238 -20.20 -31.18 1.49
N LEU A 239 -19.86 -30.24 0.61
CA LEU A 239 -19.50 -28.88 1.00
C LEU A 239 -20.69 -28.16 1.65
N MET A 240 -21.90 -28.27 1.10
CA MET A 240 -23.12 -27.74 1.69
C MET A 240 -23.38 -28.31 3.09
N GLN A 241 -23.22 -29.63 3.26
CA GLN A 241 -23.35 -30.29 4.55
C GLN A 241 -22.30 -29.79 5.56
N PHE A 242 -21.05 -29.60 5.13
CA PHE A 242 -20.00 -29.03 5.97
C PHE A 242 -20.28 -27.59 6.40
N LEU A 243 -20.74 -26.77 5.44
CA LEU A 243 -21.11 -25.37 5.65
C LEU A 243 -22.38 -25.20 6.49
N GLY A 244 -23.12 -26.28 6.77
CA GLY A 244 -24.35 -26.28 7.56
C GLY A 244 -25.60 -25.97 6.75
N VAL A 245 -25.51 -25.85 5.43
CA VAL A 245 -26.66 -25.58 4.56
C VAL A 245 -27.50 -26.85 4.46
N LYS A 246 -28.80 -26.78 4.78
CA LYS A 246 -29.73 -27.93 4.76
C LYS A 246 -30.20 -28.35 3.36
N TYR A 247 -29.58 -27.79 2.33
CA TYR A 247 -29.91 -28.04 0.93
C TYR A 247 -29.12 -29.23 0.40
N GLN A 248 -29.78 -30.12 -0.35
CA GLN A 248 -29.13 -31.26 -0.99
C GLN A 248 -29.61 -31.36 -2.45
N LEU A 249 -28.68 -31.20 -3.39
CA LEU A 249 -28.92 -31.27 -4.84
C LEU A 249 -29.27 -32.68 -5.32
N VAL A 250 -28.79 -33.71 -4.62
CA VAL A 250 -29.08 -35.12 -4.93
C VAL A 250 -29.35 -35.86 -3.63
N ARG A 251 -30.58 -36.36 -3.43
CA ARG A 251 -30.88 -37.27 -2.33
C ARG A 251 -30.07 -38.55 -2.53
N ASP A 252 -29.08 -38.80 -1.67
CA ASP A 252 -28.42 -40.11 -1.59
C ASP A 252 -29.42 -41.14 -1.01
N GLY A 253 -30.31 -41.61 -1.89
CA GLY A 253 -31.34 -42.61 -1.59
C GLY A 253 -31.65 -43.51 -2.78
N ALA A 254 -30.90 -43.42 -3.88
CA ALA A 254 -31.11 -44.23 -5.08
C ALA A 254 -30.09 -45.38 -5.19
N ALA A 255 -29.80 -46.07 -4.08
CA ALA A 255 -29.06 -47.33 -4.10
C ALA A 255 -29.80 -48.41 -3.27
N THR A 256 -30.50 -49.28 -4.01
CA THR A 256 -30.84 -50.69 -3.70
C THR A 256 -31.92 -51.00 -2.64
N ARG A 257 -33.14 -51.28 -3.11
CA ARG A 257 -33.97 -52.40 -2.61
C ARG A 257 -34.99 -52.87 -3.66
N SER A 258 -34.51 -53.66 -4.62
CA SER A 258 -35.35 -54.67 -5.29
C SER A 258 -34.61 -56.00 -5.25
N VAL A 259 -34.47 -56.53 -4.03
CA VAL A 259 -34.23 -57.95 -3.80
C VAL A 259 -35.62 -58.59 -3.81
N GLY A 260 -35.82 -59.57 -4.68
CA GLY A 260 -37.11 -60.19 -4.95
C GLY A 260 -37.71 -60.91 -3.74
N LEU A 261 -39.03 -61.11 -3.79
CA LEU A 261 -39.73 -62.17 -3.10
C LEU A 261 -41.15 -62.36 -3.66
N ALA A 262 -41.42 -63.63 -4.03
CA ALA A 262 -42.68 -64.29 -4.37
C ALA A 262 -43.33 -63.99 -5.73
#